data_AF-A0A0C9TMF9-F1
#
_entry.id   AF-A0A0C9TMF9-F1
#
_cell.length_a   1.000
_cell.length_b   1.000
_cell.length_c   1.000
_cell.angle_alpha   90.00
_cell.angle_beta   90.00
_cell.angle_gamma   90.00
#
_symmetry.space_group_name_H-M   'P 1'
#
loop_
_entity.id
_entity.type
_entity.pdbx_description
1 polymer ?
#
loop_
_entity_poly.entity_id
_entity_poly.type
_entity_poly.pdbx_seq_one_letter_code
_entity_poly.pdbx_strand_id
1 'polypeptide(L)'
;MDVSTAYLNGELEEDLYMLPPDGVPIQPGYCWKLRRSLYGLKQAGRTWNKTLDRKLGEIGFTHLDAETCLYVFRKDGEVCFLVVYVDDLLLAATTRKLMDSIKAKLSASFKMHDLGEAKYILGIEIKRNRKLHTISLSQSQYARTVLECTGMSTCKPVWTPMAHSSQLSATD
;
A
#
# COMPACT_ATOMS: atom_id res chain seq x y z
N MET A 1 -3.32 -8.02 -3.15
CA MET A 1 -4.33 -7.37 -4.01
C MET A 1 -3.85 -5.94 -4.19
N ASP A 2 -4.00 -5.37 -5.37
CA ASP A 2 -3.56 -4.01 -5.68
C ASP A 2 -4.72 -3.23 -6.32
N VAL A 3 -4.93 -1.99 -5.90
CA VAL A 3 -6.02 -1.13 -6.38
C VAL A 3 -5.51 -0.29 -7.54
N SER A 4 -6.13 -0.43 -8.72
CA SER A 4 -5.79 0.46 -9.84
C SER A 4 -6.11 1.91 -9.49
N THR A 5 -5.12 2.79 -9.64
CA THR A 5 -5.28 4.25 -9.51
C THR A 5 -5.98 4.68 -8.22
N ALA A 6 -5.50 4.21 -7.06
CA ALA A 6 -6.14 4.39 -5.75
C ALA A 6 -6.73 5.79 -5.52
N TYR A 7 -5.96 6.86 -5.74
CA TYR A 7 -6.42 8.23 -5.48
C TYR A 7 -7.54 8.70 -6.41
N LEU A 8 -7.68 8.13 -7.61
CA LEU A 8 -8.77 8.45 -8.55
C LEU A 8 -10.11 7.84 -8.13
N ASN A 9 -10.08 6.84 -7.25
CA ASN A 9 -11.31 6.28 -6.68
C ASN A 9 -11.89 7.17 -5.56
N GLY A 10 -11.09 8.10 -5.01
CA GLY A 10 -11.48 8.97 -3.91
C GLY A 10 -12.64 9.91 -4.24
N GLU A 11 -13.64 9.94 -3.36
CA GLU A 11 -14.80 10.84 -3.42
C GLU A 11 -14.49 12.18 -2.76
N LEU A 12 -14.49 13.27 -3.55
CA LEU A 12 -14.25 14.62 -3.03
C LEU A 12 -15.46 15.10 -2.22
N GLU A 13 -15.23 15.60 -1.01
CA GLU A 13 -16.26 16.22 -0.17
C GLU A 13 -16.46 17.69 -0.55
N GLU A 14 -15.40 18.35 -0.99
CA GLU A 14 -15.37 19.74 -1.43
C GLU A 14 -15.34 19.93 -2.95
N ASP A 15 -15.80 21.09 -3.40
CA ASP A 15 -15.70 21.52 -4.78
C ASP A 15 -14.29 22.04 -5.09
N LEU A 16 -13.51 21.25 -5.82
CA LEU A 16 -12.18 21.64 -6.31
C LEU A 16 -12.21 21.94 -7.79
N TYR A 17 -11.48 22.98 -8.16
CA TYR A 17 -11.34 23.41 -9.54
C TYR A 17 -9.87 23.49 -9.93
N MET A 18 -9.57 23.20 -11.18
CA MET A 18 -8.23 23.35 -11.75
C MET A 18 -8.29 23.93 -13.15
N LEU A 19 -7.21 24.59 -13.56
CA LEU A 19 -6.97 24.84 -14.96
C LEU A 19 -6.60 23.53 -15.65
N PRO A 20 -6.96 23.36 -16.93
CA PRO A 20 -6.54 22.18 -17.67
C PRO A 20 -5.01 22.18 -17.84
N PRO A 21 -4.40 21.02 -18.11
CA PRO A 21 -2.97 20.94 -18.46
C PRO A 21 -2.64 21.78 -19.69
N ASP A 22 -1.39 22.20 -19.78
CA ASP A 22 -0.88 22.95 -20.94
C ASP A 22 -1.17 22.21 -22.25
N GLY A 23 -1.63 22.96 -23.26
CA GLY A 23 -1.99 22.42 -24.57
C GLY A 23 -3.44 21.94 -24.70
N VAL A 24 -4.23 21.92 -23.61
CA VAL A 24 -5.66 21.64 -23.68
C VAL A 24 -6.46 22.95 -23.75
N PRO A 25 -7.20 23.22 -24.84
CA PRO A 25 -7.94 24.46 -24.98
C PRO A 25 -9.11 24.52 -23.99
N ILE A 26 -9.30 25.70 -23.40
CA ILE A 26 -10.45 26.01 -22.54
C ILE A 26 -11.00 27.39 -22.88
N GLN A 27 -12.31 27.53 -22.77
CA GLN A 27 -12.97 28.81 -22.97
C GLN A 27 -12.46 29.84 -21.95
N PRO A 28 -12.18 31.09 -22.37
CA PRO A 28 -11.79 32.15 -21.45
C PRO A 28 -12.80 32.30 -20.30
N GLY A 29 -12.29 32.34 -19.07
CA GLY A 29 -13.11 32.44 -17.85
C GLY A 29 -13.63 31.10 -17.30
N TYR A 30 -13.30 29.96 -17.92
CA TYR A 30 -13.71 28.64 -17.43
C TYR A 30 -12.54 27.89 -16.78
N CYS A 31 -12.88 26.96 -15.89
CA CYS A 31 -11.98 25.99 -15.28
C CYS A 31 -12.67 24.61 -15.20
N TRP A 32 -11.92 23.56 -14.89
CA TRP A 32 -12.46 22.22 -14.70
C TRP A 32 -12.81 21.98 -13.24
N LYS A 33 -14.01 21.49 -12.98
CA LYS A 33 -14.39 20.95 -11.67
C LYS A 33 -13.95 19.49 -11.57
N LEU A 34 -13.18 19.18 -10.53
CA LEU A 34 -12.78 17.80 -10.26
C LEU A 34 -13.97 16.99 -9.74
N ARG A 35 -14.26 15.87 -10.39
CA ARG A 35 -15.34 14.94 -9.99
C ARG A 35 -14.87 13.85 -9.02
N ARG A 36 -13.56 13.62 -9.00
CA ARG A 36 -12.87 12.62 -8.17
C ARG A 36 -11.53 13.21 -7.75
N SER A 37 -10.96 12.63 -6.69
CA SER A 37 -9.61 12.98 -6.27
C SER A 37 -8.58 12.67 -7.37
N LEU A 38 -7.45 13.36 -7.34
CA LEU A 38 -6.40 13.31 -8.35
C LEU A 38 -5.04 13.22 -7.66
N TYR A 39 -4.07 12.58 -8.31
CA TYR A 39 -2.68 12.61 -7.87
C TYR A 39 -2.17 14.06 -7.80
N GLY A 40 -1.48 14.40 -6.72
CA GLY A 40 -0.97 15.76 -6.47
C GLY A 40 -1.89 16.64 -5.62
N LEU A 41 -3.15 16.26 -5.41
CA LEU A 41 -3.99 16.93 -4.42
C LEU A 41 -3.48 16.64 -3.00
N LYS A 42 -3.40 17.68 -2.16
CA LYS A 42 -2.91 17.58 -0.77
C LYS A 42 -3.74 16.59 0.07
N GLN A 43 -5.02 16.47 -0.23
CA GLN A 43 -5.99 15.61 0.45
C GLN A 43 -6.15 14.23 -0.18
N ALA A 44 -5.51 13.94 -1.32
CA ALA A 44 -5.79 12.73 -2.12
C ALA A 44 -5.71 11.43 -1.30
N GLY A 45 -4.66 11.28 -0.50
CA GLY A 45 -4.46 10.11 0.36
C GLY A 45 -5.55 9.95 1.41
N ARG A 46 -5.96 11.05 2.05
CA ARG A 46 -7.06 11.06 3.04
C ARG A 46 -8.40 10.74 2.37
N THR A 47 -8.66 11.34 1.22
CA THR A 47 -9.89 11.11 0.45
C THR A 47 -10.01 9.64 0.03
N TRP A 48 -8.91 9.05 -0.44
CA TRP A 48 -8.85 7.63 -0.73
C TRP A 48 -9.07 6.77 0.51
N ASN A 49 -8.35 7.03 1.60
CA ASN A 49 -8.48 6.27 2.84
C ASN A 49 -9.92 6.27 3.37
N LYS A 50 -10.60 7.43 3.41
CA LYS A 50 -12.02 7.52 3.77
C LYS A 50 -12.94 6.69 2.86
N THR A 51 -12.68 6.76 1.54
CA THR A 51 -13.47 6.01 0.55
C THR A 51 -13.31 4.51 0.76
N LEU A 52 -12.07 4.05 0.97
CA LEU A 52 -11.76 2.65 1.24
C LEU A 52 -12.33 2.18 2.57
N ASP A 53 -12.14 2.94 3.66
CA ASP A 53 -12.67 2.61 5.00
C ASP A 53 -14.18 2.40 4.97
N ARG A 54 -14.93 3.32 4.34
CA ARG A 54 -16.38 3.18 4.14
C ARG A 54 -16.74 1.89 3.42
N LYS A 55 -16.03 1.57 2.31
CA LYS A 55 -16.27 0.34 1.54
C LYS A 55 -15.91 -0.93 2.30
N LEU A 56 -14.85 -0.90 3.10
CA LEU A 56 -14.48 -2.00 3.98
C LEU A 56 -15.54 -2.22 5.08
N GLY A 57 -16.06 -1.14 5.66
CA GLY A 57 -17.20 -1.18 6.59
C GLY A 57 -18.45 -1.80 5.97
N GLU A 58 -18.81 -1.42 4.74
CA GLU A 58 -19.92 -2.02 3.98
C GLU A 58 -19.73 -3.54 3.73
N ILE A 59 -18.48 -4.00 3.56
CA ILE A 59 -18.14 -5.42 3.41
C ILE A 59 -18.24 -6.19 4.74
N GLY A 60 -18.15 -5.49 5.87
CA GLY A 60 -18.18 -6.03 7.23
C GLY A 60 -16.83 -6.06 7.94
N PHE A 61 -15.83 -5.33 7.45
CA PHE A 61 -14.58 -5.13 8.16
C PHE A 61 -14.71 -4.06 9.24
N THR A 62 -13.85 -4.17 10.26
CA THR A 62 -13.65 -3.16 11.31
C THR A 62 -12.15 -2.92 11.45
N HIS A 63 -11.73 -1.68 11.70
CA HIS A 63 -10.31 -1.40 11.98
C HIS A 63 -9.93 -1.95 13.36
N LEU A 64 -8.65 -2.27 13.54
CA LEU A 64 -8.10 -2.56 14.85
C LEU A 64 -7.73 -1.24 15.53
N ASP A 65 -8.25 -1.00 16.74
CA ASP A 65 -7.99 0.24 17.48
C ASP A 65 -6.48 0.51 17.71
N ALA A 66 -5.70 -0.55 17.86
CA ALA A 66 -4.26 -0.47 18.04
C ALA A 66 -3.48 -0.18 16.74
N GLU A 67 -4.05 -0.46 15.57
CA GLU A 67 -3.39 -0.32 14.28
C GLU A 67 -4.39 0.01 13.16
N THR A 68 -4.49 1.29 12.81
CA THR A 68 -5.51 1.81 11.88
C THR A 68 -5.36 1.31 10.44
N CYS A 69 -4.20 0.77 10.06
CA CYS A 69 -4.01 0.15 8.74
C CYS A 69 -4.45 -1.31 8.67
N LEU A 70 -4.80 -1.92 9.81
CA LEU A 70 -5.22 -3.31 9.93
C LEU A 70 -6.74 -3.40 10.14
N TYR A 71 -7.39 -4.10 9.23
CA TYR A 71 -8.82 -4.39 9.27
C TYR A 71 -9.05 -5.87 9.58
N VAL A 72 -10.09 -6.14 10.37
CA VAL A 72 -10.49 -7.49 10.77
C VAL A 72 -11.94 -7.73 10.38
N PHE A 73 -12.16 -8.83 9.66
CA PHE A 73 -13.47 -9.40 9.38
C PHE A 73 -13.61 -10.70 10.17
N ARG A 74 -14.73 -10.86 10.87
CA ARG A 74 -15.06 -12.08 11.62
C ARG A 74 -16.48 -12.51 11.30
N LYS A 75 -16.65 -13.77 10.90
CA LYS A 75 -17.98 -14.35 10.65
C LYS A 75 -17.93 -15.86 10.80
N ASP A 76 -18.90 -16.45 11.51
CA ASP A 76 -19.09 -17.90 11.63
C ASP A 76 -17.80 -18.66 12.05
N GLY A 77 -16.99 -18.05 12.93
CA GLY A 77 -15.70 -18.61 13.39
C GLY A 77 -14.53 -18.44 12.43
N GLU A 78 -14.76 -17.92 11.22
CA GLU A 78 -13.71 -17.55 10.28
C GLU A 78 -13.22 -16.12 10.50
N VAL A 79 -11.95 -15.88 10.19
CA VAL A 79 -11.31 -14.56 10.34
C VAL A 79 -10.54 -14.22 9.08
N CYS A 80 -10.67 -12.97 8.63
CA CYS A 80 -9.80 -12.38 7.61
C CYS A 80 -9.17 -11.10 8.15
N PHE A 81 -7.85 -11.03 8.09
CA PHE A 81 -7.05 -9.84 8.29
C PHE A 81 -6.77 -9.19 6.93
N LEU A 82 -6.91 -7.88 6.87
CA LEU A 82 -6.57 -7.05 5.72
C LEU A 82 -5.66 -5.92 6.20
N VAL A 83 -4.41 -5.91 5.74
CA VAL A 83 -3.50 -4.77 5.93
C VAL A 83 -3.56 -3.91 4.68
N VAL A 84 -3.69 -2.59 4.88
CA VAL A 84 -3.80 -1.60 3.81
C VAL A 84 -2.58 -0.69 3.83
N TYR A 85 -1.92 -0.54 2.68
CA TYR A 85 -0.94 0.50 2.45
C TYR A 85 -1.22 1.17 1.11
N VAL A 86 -1.90 2.32 1.14
CA VAL A 86 -2.34 3.05 -0.06
C VAL A 86 -3.11 2.13 -1.03
N ASP A 87 -2.47 1.67 -2.10
CA ASP A 87 -2.98 0.78 -3.15
C ASP A 87 -2.74 -0.71 -2.87
N ASP A 88 -1.76 -1.05 -2.02
CA ASP A 88 -1.43 -2.42 -1.63
C ASP A 88 -2.36 -2.96 -0.53
N LEU A 89 -3.02 -4.08 -0.80
CA LEU A 89 -3.92 -4.78 0.12
C LEU A 89 -3.43 -6.22 0.38
N LEU A 90 -2.94 -6.48 1.59
CA LEU A 90 -2.47 -7.80 2.01
C LEU A 90 -3.55 -8.52 2.82
N LEU A 91 -3.97 -9.69 2.33
CA LEU A 91 -5.02 -10.50 2.94
C LEU A 91 -4.44 -11.76 3.60
N ALA A 92 -4.88 -12.05 4.81
CA ALA A 92 -4.65 -13.32 5.49
C ALA A 92 -5.97 -13.82 6.07
N ALA A 93 -6.44 -14.98 5.61
CA ALA A 93 -7.70 -15.56 6.05
C ALA A 93 -7.54 -16.99 6.55
N THR A 94 -8.45 -17.42 7.43
CA THR A 94 -8.50 -18.80 7.93
C THR A 94 -8.76 -19.83 6.83
N THR A 95 -9.56 -19.47 5.82
CA THR A 95 -9.88 -20.35 4.70
C THR A 95 -9.72 -19.66 3.36
N ARG A 96 -9.45 -20.46 2.32
CA ARG A 96 -9.34 -19.97 0.94
C ARG A 96 -10.69 -19.45 0.42
N LYS A 97 -11.79 -20.10 0.79
CA LYS A 97 -13.16 -19.70 0.43
C LYS A 97 -13.49 -18.29 0.91
N LEU A 98 -13.18 -17.98 2.18
CA LEU A 98 -13.37 -16.64 2.72
C LEU A 98 -12.49 -15.62 1.97
N MET A 99 -11.21 -15.94 1.77
CA MET A 99 -10.30 -15.06 1.03
C MET A 99 -10.82 -14.72 -0.36
N ASP A 100 -11.26 -15.72 -1.13
CA ASP A 100 -11.78 -15.51 -2.49
C ASP A 100 -13.09 -14.71 -2.48
N SER A 101 -13.97 -14.93 -1.49
CA SER A 101 -15.18 -14.13 -1.31
C SER A 101 -14.88 -12.65 -1.02
N ILE A 102 -13.91 -12.37 -0.13
CA ILE A 102 -13.48 -10.99 0.16
C ILE A 102 -12.85 -10.35 -1.07
N LYS A 103 -11.98 -11.07 -1.79
CA LYS A 103 -11.39 -10.59 -3.05
C LYS A 103 -12.47 -10.21 -4.06
N ALA A 104 -13.50 -11.04 -4.22
CA ALA A 104 -14.60 -10.75 -5.13
C ALA A 104 -15.38 -9.48 -4.73
N LYS A 105 -15.64 -9.27 -3.44
CA LYS A 105 -16.31 -8.05 -2.94
C LYS A 105 -15.46 -6.79 -3.15
N LEU A 106 -14.15 -6.88 -2.94
CA LEU A 106 -13.21 -5.79 -3.22
C LEU A 106 -13.19 -5.45 -4.72
N SER A 107 -13.09 -6.47 -5.58
CA SER A 107 -13.13 -6.31 -7.05
C SER A 107 -14.47 -5.82 -7.59
N ALA A 108 -15.56 -5.99 -6.84
CA ALA A 108 -16.85 -5.39 -7.17
C ALA A 108 -16.91 -3.89 -6.80
N SER A 109 -16.09 -3.45 -5.85
CA SER A 109 -16.05 -2.06 -5.37
C SER A 109 -15.05 -1.20 -6.13
N PHE A 110 -13.91 -1.78 -6.50
CA PHE A 110 -12.80 -1.10 -7.17
C PHE A 110 -12.24 -1.95 -8.29
N LYS A 111 -11.55 -1.32 -9.24
CA LYS A 111 -10.73 -2.06 -10.19
C LYS A 111 -9.51 -2.61 -9.46
N MET A 112 -9.43 -3.93 -9.36
CA MET A 112 -8.40 -4.63 -8.59
C MET A 112 -7.51 -5.51 -9.47
N HIS A 113 -6.26 -5.64 -9.07
CA HIS A 113 -5.32 -6.65 -9.54
C HIS A 113 -5.05 -7.68 -8.43
N ASP A 114 -5.30 -8.96 -8.71
CA ASP A 114 -4.89 -10.04 -7.82
C ASP A 114 -3.48 -10.49 -8.18
N LEU A 115 -2.52 -10.16 -7.31
CA LEU A 115 -1.11 -10.51 -7.47
C LEU A 115 -0.78 -11.95 -6.98
N GLY A 116 -1.79 -12.70 -6.51
CA GLY A 116 -1.62 -14.07 -6.04
C GLY A 116 -1.10 -14.16 -4.61
N GLU A 117 -0.27 -15.17 -4.34
CA GLU A 117 0.37 -15.33 -3.02
C GLU A 117 1.37 -14.18 -2.78
N ALA A 118 1.35 -13.62 -1.58
CA ALA A 118 2.21 -12.51 -1.21
C ALA A 118 3.69 -12.92 -1.27
N LYS A 119 4.41 -12.35 -2.24
CA LYS A 119 5.86 -12.48 -2.41
C LYS A 119 6.62 -11.21 -2.04
N TYR A 120 5.96 -10.07 -2.09
CA TYR A 120 6.50 -8.77 -1.74
C TYR A 120 5.42 -7.93 -1.06
N ILE A 121 5.83 -7.12 -0.09
CA ILE A 121 5.03 -6.04 0.49
C ILE A 121 5.97 -4.90 0.88
N LEU A 122 5.70 -3.67 0.42
CA LEU A 122 6.52 -2.49 0.76
C LEU A 122 8.03 -2.68 0.53
N GLY A 123 8.40 -3.36 -0.57
CA GLY A 123 9.80 -3.67 -0.88
C GLY A 123 10.44 -4.76 -0.01
N ILE A 124 9.69 -5.41 0.88
CA ILE A 124 10.13 -6.57 1.66
C ILE A 124 9.70 -7.83 0.93
N GLU A 125 10.67 -8.66 0.56
CA GLU A 125 10.45 -10.00 0.01
C GLU A 125 9.94 -10.94 1.10
N ILE A 126 8.84 -11.63 0.83
CA ILE A 126 8.24 -12.65 1.69
C ILE A 126 8.54 -14.01 1.07
N LYS A 127 9.25 -14.86 1.82
CA LYS A 127 9.49 -16.27 1.47
C LYS A 127 8.72 -17.15 2.43
N ARG A 128 7.75 -17.89 1.90
CA ARG A 128 6.93 -18.81 2.70
C ARG A 128 7.30 -20.26 2.38
N ASN A 129 7.76 -20.99 3.39
CA ASN A 129 7.98 -22.42 3.29
C ASN A 129 6.87 -23.16 4.04
N ARG A 130 5.93 -23.74 3.28
CA ARG A 130 4.78 -24.48 3.85
C ARG A 130 5.19 -25.77 4.55
N LYS A 131 6.22 -26.47 4.06
CA LYS A 131 6.69 -27.74 4.64
C LYS A 131 7.35 -27.53 5.99
N LEU A 132 8.14 -26.45 6.11
CA LEU A 132 8.83 -26.09 7.36
C LEU A 132 8.01 -25.18 8.27
N HIS A 133 6.81 -24.76 7.85
CA HIS A 133 5.98 -23.80 8.57
C HIS A 133 6.69 -22.47 8.90
N THR A 134 7.57 -22.00 8.02
CA THR A 134 8.32 -20.75 8.20
C THR A 134 7.90 -19.67 7.22
N ILE A 135 8.02 -18.43 7.68
CA ILE A 135 7.97 -17.21 6.85
C ILE A 135 9.28 -16.47 7.12
N SER A 136 9.98 -16.09 6.06
CA SER A 136 11.19 -15.27 6.12
C SER A 136 10.96 -13.98 5.36
N LEU A 137 11.44 -12.88 5.95
CA LEU A 137 11.39 -11.54 5.36
C LEU A 137 12.80 -11.17 4.91
N SER A 138 12.93 -10.58 3.73
CA SER A 138 14.22 -10.15 3.20
C SER A 138 14.11 -8.82 2.45
N GLN A 139 15.11 -7.97 2.62
CA GLN A 139 15.31 -6.76 1.80
C GLN A 139 16.60 -6.84 0.99
N SER A 140 17.07 -8.06 0.65
CA SER A 140 18.31 -8.26 -0.11
C SER A 140 18.31 -7.51 -1.46
N GLN A 141 17.14 -7.37 -2.10
CA GLN A 141 17.03 -6.60 -3.35
C GLN A 141 17.31 -5.11 -3.10
N TYR A 142 16.71 -4.52 -2.07
CA TYR A 142 16.96 -3.12 -1.70
C TYR A 142 18.43 -2.89 -1.36
N ALA A 143 19.04 -3.77 -0.55
CA ALA A 143 20.46 -3.69 -0.23
C ALA A 143 21.34 -3.73 -1.49
N ARG A 144 21.02 -4.60 -2.46
CA ARG A 144 21.74 -4.67 -3.74
C ARG A 144 21.59 -3.38 -4.56
N THR A 145 20.38 -2.84 -4.65
CA THR A 145 20.13 -1.58 -5.35
C THR A 145 20.90 -0.42 -4.71
N VAL A 146 20.97 -0.35 -3.38
CA VAL A 146 21.78 0.67 -2.69
C VAL A 146 23.26 0.53 -3.06
N LEU A 147 23.82 -0.68 -3.02
CA LEU A 147 25.21 -0.94 -3.41
C LEU A 147 25.49 -0.57 -4.87
N GLU A 148 24.56 -0.82 -5.78
CA GLU A 148 24.68 -0.44 -7.19
C GLU A 148 24.68 1.08 -7.36
N CYS A 149 23.73 1.78 -6.72
CA CYS A 149 23.62 3.23 -6.81
C CYS A 149 24.81 3.98 -6.20
N THR A 150 25.50 3.39 -5.22
CA THR A 150 26.69 3.97 -4.58
C THR A 150 28.01 3.50 -5.21
N GLY A 151 27.96 2.67 -6.25
CA GLY A 151 29.17 2.10 -6.87
C GLY A 151 29.92 1.09 -5.98
N MET A 152 29.23 0.52 -4.99
CA MET A 152 29.77 -0.41 -4.00
C MET A 152 29.44 -1.88 -4.28
N SER A 153 28.91 -2.24 -5.46
CA SER A 153 28.52 -3.62 -5.80
C SER A 153 29.64 -4.65 -5.63
N THR A 154 30.90 -4.23 -5.70
CA THR A 154 32.10 -5.08 -5.54
C THR A 154 32.87 -4.80 -4.25
N CYS A 155 32.29 -4.04 -3.31
CA CYS A 155 32.96 -3.74 -2.04
C CYS A 155 33.20 -5.01 -1.22
N LYS A 156 34.27 -5.01 -0.42
CA LYS A 156 34.56 -6.14 0.48
C LYS A 156 33.43 -6.25 1.52
N PRO A 157 32.82 -7.44 1.69
CA PRO A 157 31.78 -7.61 2.69
C PRO A 157 32.37 -7.46 4.09
N VAL A 158 31.64 -6.78 4.96
CA VAL A 158 31.95 -6.64 6.38
C VAL A 158 30.73 -7.06 7.19
N TRP A 159 30.96 -7.68 8.35
CA TRP A 159 29.87 -8.15 9.23
C TRP A 159 29.08 -7.00 9.84
N THR A 160 29.71 -5.84 10.00
CA THR A 160 29.11 -4.63 10.55
C THR A 160 29.32 -3.47 9.58
N PRO A 161 28.26 -2.80 9.11
CA PRO A 161 28.36 -1.67 8.19
C PRO A 161 28.84 -0.37 8.87
N MET A 162 29.39 -0.46 10.08
CA MET A 162 29.86 0.69 10.86
C MET A 162 31.38 0.82 10.73
N ALA A 163 31.88 2.04 10.54
CA ALA A 163 33.31 2.30 10.51
C ALA A 163 33.93 2.00 11.88
N HIS A 164 34.94 1.12 11.88
CA HIS A 164 35.64 0.65 13.09
C HIS A 164 36.31 1.76 13.92
N SER A 165 36.40 2.99 13.42
CA SER A 165 37.15 4.10 14.01
C SER A 165 36.32 5.37 14.26
N SER A 166 34.99 5.30 14.24
CA SER A 166 34.18 6.48 14.57
C SER A 166 34.25 6.74 16.07
N GLN A 167 35.03 7.73 16.50
CA GLN A 167 35.00 8.21 17.89
C GLN A 167 33.72 9.01 18.08
N LEU A 168 32.78 8.48 18.87
CA LEU A 168 31.61 9.22 19.31
C LEU A 168 32.05 10.23 20.36
N SER A 169 31.91 11.52 20.05
CA SER A 169 32.10 12.65 20.96
C SER A 169 30.76 12.97 21.65
N ALA A 170 30.79 13.30 22.94
CA ALA A 170 29.60 13.75 23.67
C ALA A 170 29.29 15.25 23.49
N THR A 171 30.08 15.95 22.66
CA THR A 171 30.03 17.41 22.51
C THR A 171 29.75 17.89 21.08
N ASP A 172 29.08 17.07 20.25
CA ASP A 172 28.42 17.56 19.03
C ASP A 172 26.95 17.90 19.31
#